data_AF-A0A9D7DH44-F1
#
_entry.id   AF-A0A9D7DH44-F1
#
_cell.length_a   1.000
_cell.length_b   1.000
_cell.length_c   1.000
_cell.angle_alpha   90.00
_cell.angle_beta   90.00
_cell.angle_gamma   90.00
#
_symmetry.space_group_name_H-M   'P 1'
#
loop_
_entity.id
_entity.type
_entity.pdbx_description
1 polymer ?
#
loop_
_entity_poly.entity_id
_entity_poly.type
_entity_poly.pdbx_seq_one_letter_code
_entity_poly.pdbx_strand_id
1 'polypeptide(L)'
;MPVFDLAPGKNTQRGFWGTDFQLVDGYVHVKSTGTRFKNDWQLWADIWRWFTYYAFVRLHGFWARLTKPRGPRIWFAPYRPRPWYIIWAAMVWGGFEFAPTPERADAAFYFEDQTVAEPPAPRRAKAFNFGVGDVSKTNVARVMEEAFGYPLAIDPLTFVGEAVEKGEGNGLHDGRLVTAPLSPAPGKAYQRVINTEGADGMACDLRTACVGGEPVVVFVKQKPASARFSIQNTSVVVKTRASFLRRRNRATQALPRSHETRLGRTRRPARTFKWAALCSRCKQDRHRPRCRSELARPYQGDNAALRRATGNGQRLTATSPTTAMRSTSA
;
A
#
# COMPACT_ATOMS: atom_id res chain seq x y z
N MET A 1 -26.21 -16.55 -24.96
CA MET A 1 -26.11 -17.60 -23.91
C MET A 1 -26.42 -16.97 -22.57
N PRO A 2 -27.01 -17.69 -21.60
CA PRO A 2 -27.43 -17.09 -20.34
C PRO A 2 -26.21 -16.66 -19.52
N VAL A 3 -26.19 -15.38 -19.13
CA VAL A 3 -25.22 -14.82 -18.19
C VAL A 3 -25.57 -15.36 -16.81
N PHE A 4 -24.76 -16.28 -16.29
CA PHE A 4 -24.91 -16.79 -14.92
C PHE A 4 -24.26 -15.80 -13.95
N ASP A 5 -25.04 -14.79 -13.55
CA ASP A 5 -24.62 -13.77 -12.59
C ASP A 5 -25.14 -14.11 -11.18
N LEU A 6 -24.25 -14.57 -10.30
CA LEU A 6 -24.59 -14.89 -8.91
C LEU A 6 -24.71 -13.66 -7.98
N ALA A 7 -24.46 -12.42 -8.47
CA ALA A 7 -24.63 -11.17 -7.71
C ALA A 7 -24.33 -9.93 -8.60
N PRO A 8 -25.34 -9.23 -9.14
CA PRO A 8 -25.17 -7.96 -9.86
C PRO A 8 -25.17 -6.77 -8.89
N GLY A 9 -24.23 -5.83 -9.03
CA GLY A 9 -24.24 -4.54 -8.32
C GLY A 9 -22.95 -4.21 -7.58
N LYS A 10 -22.59 -2.92 -7.57
CA LYS A 10 -21.32 -2.35 -7.09
C LYS A 10 -20.94 -2.84 -5.66
N ASN A 11 -19.66 -3.17 -5.52
CA ASN A 11 -18.97 -3.76 -4.36
C ASN A 11 -19.29 -5.23 -4.08
N THR A 12 -18.65 -6.11 -4.85
CA THR A 12 -18.72 -7.57 -4.70
C THR A 12 -18.00 -8.08 -3.45
N GLN A 13 -17.36 -7.23 -2.64
CA GLN A 13 -16.65 -7.66 -1.41
C GLN A 13 -17.57 -8.16 -0.28
N ARG A 14 -18.88 -8.26 -0.49
CA ARG A 14 -19.85 -8.90 0.43
C ARG A 14 -20.12 -10.35 0.03
N GLY A 15 -20.29 -11.24 1.01
CA GLY A 15 -20.66 -12.65 0.76
C GLY A 15 -19.48 -13.59 0.41
N PHE A 16 -19.79 -14.74 -0.20
CA PHE A 16 -18.80 -15.73 -0.63
C PHE A 16 -18.01 -15.21 -1.84
N TRP A 17 -16.68 -15.30 -1.81
CA TRP A 17 -15.81 -14.73 -2.85
C TRP A 17 -15.91 -15.43 -4.21
N GLY A 18 -16.48 -16.64 -4.29
CA GLY A 18 -16.69 -17.28 -5.59
C GLY A 18 -17.69 -16.53 -6.49
N THR A 19 -18.54 -15.68 -5.93
CA THR A 19 -19.45 -14.83 -6.71
C THR A 19 -18.75 -13.63 -7.34
N ASP A 20 -17.47 -13.39 -7.02
CA ASP A 20 -16.63 -12.33 -7.60
C ASP A 20 -16.23 -12.63 -9.06
N PHE A 21 -16.41 -13.87 -9.51
CA PHE A 21 -16.07 -14.35 -10.85
C PHE A 21 -17.32 -14.77 -11.63
N GLN A 22 -17.29 -14.58 -12.95
CA GLN A 22 -18.34 -15.05 -13.87
C GLN A 22 -17.69 -15.56 -15.16
N LEU A 23 -18.22 -16.65 -15.75
CA LEU A 23 -17.78 -17.15 -17.04
C LEU A 23 -18.71 -16.59 -18.13
N VAL A 24 -18.17 -15.77 -19.04
CA VAL A 24 -18.93 -15.14 -20.12
C VAL A 24 -18.13 -15.26 -21.42
N ASP A 25 -18.74 -15.84 -22.44
CA ASP A 25 -18.15 -16.07 -23.79
C ASP A 25 -16.83 -16.87 -23.78
N GLY A 26 -16.67 -17.81 -22.85
CA GLY A 26 -15.40 -18.53 -22.70
C GLY A 26 -14.27 -17.69 -22.08
N TYR A 27 -14.60 -16.58 -21.43
CA TYR A 27 -13.68 -15.77 -20.62
C TYR A 27 -14.11 -15.79 -19.16
N VAL A 28 -13.14 -15.80 -18.25
CA VAL A 28 -13.38 -15.55 -16.82
C VAL A 28 -13.34 -14.04 -16.59
N HIS A 29 -14.47 -13.49 -16.17
CA HIS A 29 -14.65 -12.08 -15.86
C HIS A 29 -14.55 -11.87 -14.34
N VAL A 30 -13.72 -10.92 -13.91
CA VAL A 30 -13.69 -10.45 -12.52
C VAL A 30 -14.63 -9.26 -12.38
N LYS A 31 -15.70 -9.41 -11.61
CA LYS A 31 -16.76 -8.39 -11.52
C LYS A 31 -16.29 -7.08 -10.90
N SER A 32 -15.43 -7.16 -9.89
CA SER A 32 -14.95 -5.98 -9.16
C SER A 32 -14.05 -5.07 -10.01
N THR A 33 -13.30 -5.64 -10.94
CA THR A 33 -12.32 -4.90 -11.76
C THR A 33 -12.73 -4.79 -13.23
N GLY A 34 -13.76 -5.52 -13.67
CA GLY A 34 -14.14 -5.62 -15.08
C GLY A 34 -13.10 -6.35 -15.95
N THR A 35 -12.10 -7.00 -15.34
CA THR A 35 -11.01 -7.65 -16.09
C THR A 35 -11.47 -8.97 -16.68
N ARG A 36 -11.19 -9.20 -17.97
CA ARG A 36 -11.45 -10.46 -18.68
C ARG A 36 -10.16 -11.26 -18.82
N PHE A 37 -10.20 -12.52 -18.42
CA PHE A 37 -9.13 -13.49 -18.64
C PHE A 37 -9.59 -14.51 -19.67
N LYS A 38 -8.73 -14.78 -20.67
CA LYS A 38 -8.96 -15.87 -21.60
C LYS A 38 -8.98 -17.18 -20.83
N ASN A 39 -10.00 -18.00 -21.03
CA ASN A 39 -10.07 -19.32 -20.42
C ASN A 39 -9.12 -20.28 -21.15
N ASP A 40 -7.83 -20.19 -20.86
CA ASP A 40 -6.79 -21.04 -21.43
C ASP A 40 -6.09 -21.88 -20.35
N TRP A 41 -5.20 -22.77 -20.80
CA TRP A 41 -4.47 -23.66 -19.90
C TRP A 41 -3.60 -22.91 -18.90
N GLN A 42 -3.06 -21.73 -19.29
CA GLN A 42 -2.27 -20.90 -18.40
C GLN A 42 -3.12 -20.37 -17.25
N LEU A 43 -4.34 -19.89 -17.53
CA LEU A 43 -5.29 -19.47 -16.51
C LEU A 43 -5.62 -20.62 -15.56
N TRP A 44 -5.89 -21.82 -16.08
CA TRP A 44 -6.16 -22.99 -15.24
C TRP A 44 -4.98 -23.39 -14.37
N ALA A 45 -3.76 -23.37 -14.90
CA ALA A 45 -2.54 -23.63 -14.13
C ALA A 45 -2.37 -22.59 -12.99
N ASP A 46 -2.64 -21.32 -13.27
CA ASP A 46 -2.59 -20.24 -12.28
C ASP A 46 -3.68 -20.40 -11.20
N ILE A 47 -4.90 -20.77 -11.61
CA ILE A 47 -6.01 -21.11 -10.71
C ILE A 47 -5.63 -22.28 -9.80
N TRP A 48 -5.11 -23.37 -10.36
CA TRP A 48 -4.68 -24.54 -9.59
C TRP A 48 -3.57 -24.20 -8.59
N ARG A 49 -2.54 -23.47 -9.02
CA ARG A 49 -1.47 -22.99 -8.12
C ARG A 49 -2.03 -22.17 -6.97
N TRP A 50 -3.00 -21.30 -7.26
CA TRP A 50 -3.68 -20.51 -6.25
C TRP A 50 -4.53 -21.36 -5.31
N PHE A 51 -5.26 -22.36 -5.81
CA PHE A 51 -6.05 -23.28 -4.99
C PHE A 51 -5.17 -24.13 -4.07
N THR A 52 -4.01 -24.60 -4.54
CA THR A 52 -3.04 -25.31 -3.70
C THR A 52 -2.56 -24.42 -2.55
N TYR A 53 -2.22 -23.16 -2.85
CA TYR A 53 -1.88 -22.17 -1.82
C TYR A 53 -3.04 -21.94 -0.85
N TYR A 54 -4.25 -21.74 -1.35
CA TYR A 54 -5.45 -21.51 -0.54
C TYR A 54 -5.71 -22.70 0.40
N ALA A 55 -5.69 -23.92 -0.12
CA ALA A 55 -5.89 -25.15 0.65
C ALA A 55 -4.81 -25.29 1.73
N PHE A 56 -3.55 -25.03 1.40
CA PHE A 56 -2.44 -25.09 2.35
C PHE A 56 -2.60 -24.07 3.49
N VAL A 57 -2.94 -22.81 3.17
CA VAL A 57 -3.19 -21.79 4.20
C VAL A 57 -4.38 -22.16 5.08
N ARG A 58 -5.45 -22.72 4.51
CA ARG A 58 -6.64 -23.15 5.25
C ARG A 58 -6.34 -24.35 6.15
N LEU A 59 -5.62 -25.35 5.66
CA LEU A 59 -5.23 -26.53 6.43
C LEU A 59 -4.31 -26.14 7.59
N HIS A 60 -3.30 -25.32 7.34
CA HIS A 60 -2.44 -24.79 8.40
C HIS A 60 -3.24 -23.95 9.41
N GLY A 61 -4.13 -23.07 8.93
CA GLY A 61 -4.97 -22.26 9.81
C GLY A 61 -5.92 -23.10 10.68
N PHE A 62 -6.48 -24.18 10.12
CA PHE A 62 -7.26 -25.16 10.88
C PHE A 62 -6.40 -25.85 11.95
N TRP A 63 -5.21 -26.31 11.57
CA TRP A 63 -4.27 -26.92 12.51
C TRP A 63 -3.83 -25.94 13.62
N ALA A 64 -3.55 -24.69 13.27
CA ALA A 64 -3.18 -23.65 14.22
C ALA A 64 -4.31 -23.39 15.24
N ARG A 65 -5.58 -23.46 14.82
CA ARG A 65 -6.73 -23.32 15.72
C ARG A 65 -6.89 -24.49 16.69
N LEU A 66 -6.47 -25.70 16.29
CA LEU A 66 -6.50 -26.88 17.16
C LEU A 66 -5.32 -26.93 18.12
N THR A 67 -4.17 -26.40 17.73
CA THR A 67 -2.90 -26.57 18.47
C THR A 67 -2.44 -25.36 19.25
N LYS A 68 -2.98 -24.16 18.97
CA LYS A 68 -2.55 -22.91 19.62
C LYS A 68 -3.72 -22.24 20.36
N PRO A 69 -3.43 -21.43 21.39
CA PRO A 69 -4.43 -20.54 21.97
C PRO A 69 -5.07 -19.66 20.90
N ARG A 70 -6.36 -19.33 21.09
CA ARG A 70 -7.09 -18.46 20.16
C ARG A 70 -6.34 -17.13 19.99
N GLY A 71 -6.07 -16.78 18.74
CA GLY A 71 -5.45 -15.50 18.40
C GLY A 71 -6.43 -14.33 18.57
N PRO A 72 -5.91 -13.09 18.51
CA PRO A 72 -6.73 -11.89 18.58
C PRO A 72 -7.84 -11.85 17.51
N ARG A 73 -8.95 -11.23 17.88
CA ARG A 73 -10.11 -10.96 17.04
C ARG A 73 -9.96 -9.63 16.32
N ILE A 74 -9.90 -9.64 15.00
CA ILE A 74 -9.74 -8.44 14.19
C ILE A 74 -11.02 -8.16 13.43
N TRP A 75 -11.57 -6.97 13.61
CA TRP A 75 -12.68 -6.46 12.80
C TRP A 75 -12.15 -5.70 11.60
N PHE A 76 -12.76 -5.91 10.44
CA PHE A 76 -12.41 -5.19 9.22
C PHE A 76 -13.57 -4.27 8.81
N ALA A 77 -13.23 -3.06 8.38
CA ALA A 77 -14.19 -2.02 8.02
C ALA A 77 -13.86 -1.41 6.65
N PRO A 78 -14.84 -1.21 5.76
CA PRO A 78 -16.16 -1.85 5.76
C PRO A 78 -16.11 -3.31 5.28
N TYR A 79 -15.01 -3.74 4.64
CA TYR A 79 -14.93 -5.04 3.98
C TYR A 79 -13.88 -5.95 4.58
N ARG A 80 -14.18 -7.25 4.58
CA ARG A 80 -13.19 -8.28 4.93
C ARG A 80 -12.26 -8.54 3.75
N PRO A 81 -10.96 -8.76 4.00
CA PRO A 81 -10.04 -9.08 2.93
C PRO A 81 -10.39 -10.44 2.32
N ARG A 82 -10.43 -10.47 1.00
CA ARG A 82 -10.55 -11.68 0.20
C ARG A 82 -9.26 -12.52 0.22
N PRO A 83 -9.29 -13.81 -0.13
CA PRO A 83 -8.13 -14.69 0.03
C PRO A 83 -6.89 -14.35 -0.83
N TRP A 84 -7.04 -13.52 -1.86
CA TRP A 84 -5.90 -13.02 -2.65
C TRP A 84 -5.13 -11.87 -1.97
N TYR A 85 -5.66 -11.27 -0.90
CA TYR A 85 -4.93 -10.26 -0.14
C TYR A 85 -4.06 -10.91 0.93
N ILE A 86 -2.81 -10.47 1.03
CA ILE A 86 -1.82 -10.99 2.00
C ILE A 86 -2.33 -10.93 3.44
N ILE A 87 -3.10 -9.90 3.80
CA ILE A 87 -3.66 -9.75 5.15
C ILE A 87 -4.65 -10.88 5.49
N TRP A 88 -5.41 -11.42 4.53
CA TRP A 88 -6.26 -12.59 4.77
C TRP A 88 -5.40 -13.81 5.11
N ALA A 89 -4.34 -14.03 4.35
CA ALA A 89 -3.44 -15.15 4.61
C ALA A 89 -2.74 -15.00 5.96
N ALA A 90 -2.28 -13.80 6.31
CA ALA A 90 -1.69 -13.51 7.61
C ALA A 90 -2.67 -13.79 8.77
N MET A 91 -3.94 -13.40 8.62
CA MET A 91 -5.00 -13.69 9.58
C MET A 91 -5.19 -15.20 9.79
N VAL A 92 -5.39 -15.95 8.70
CA VAL A 92 -5.65 -17.40 8.77
C VAL A 92 -4.43 -18.16 9.26
N TRP A 93 -3.27 -17.87 8.68
CA TRP A 93 -2.00 -18.53 9.01
C TRP A 93 -1.57 -18.28 10.45
N GLY A 94 -1.77 -17.05 10.94
CA GLY A 94 -1.44 -16.66 12.31
C GLY A 94 -2.43 -17.14 13.36
N GLY A 95 -3.53 -17.79 12.97
CA GLY A 95 -4.57 -18.26 13.90
C GLY A 95 -5.43 -17.13 14.48
N PHE A 96 -5.49 -15.98 13.81
CA PHE A 96 -6.35 -14.86 14.18
C PHE A 96 -7.81 -15.15 13.80
N GLU A 97 -8.73 -14.44 14.45
CA GLU A 97 -10.17 -14.58 14.21
C GLU A 97 -10.74 -13.32 13.54
N PHE A 98 -11.62 -13.52 12.56
CA PHE A 98 -12.38 -12.42 11.96
C PHE A 98 -13.55 -12.07 12.88
N ALA A 99 -13.47 -10.93 13.56
CA ALA A 99 -14.56 -10.45 14.39
C ALA A 99 -15.78 -10.07 13.50
N PRO A 100 -17.01 -10.45 13.88
CA PRO A 100 -18.21 -10.10 13.13
C PRO A 100 -18.61 -8.64 13.32
N THR A 101 -18.32 -8.06 14.48
CA THR A 101 -18.65 -6.67 14.83
C THR A 101 -17.45 -6.01 15.49
N PRO A 102 -17.35 -4.66 15.45
CA PRO A 102 -16.25 -3.96 16.11
C PRO A 102 -16.22 -4.26 17.61
N GLU A 103 -17.37 -4.38 18.28
CA GLU A 103 -17.53 -4.59 19.73
C GLU A 103 -16.96 -5.93 20.22
N ARG A 104 -16.80 -6.90 19.33
CA ARG A 104 -16.20 -8.22 19.63
C ARG A 104 -14.72 -8.32 19.25
N ALA A 105 -14.13 -7.25 18.74
CA ALA A 105 -12.75 -7.23 18.25
C ALA A 105 -11.75 -6.65 19.25
N ASP A 106 -10.55 -7.23 19.27
CA ASP A 106 -9.38 -6.72 20.00
C ASP A 106 -8.67 -5.60 19.23
N ALA A 107 -8.83 -5.57 17.90
CA ALA A 107 -8.34 -4.51 17.03
C ALA A 107 -9.23 -4.34 15.79
N ALA A 108 -9.10 -3.20 15.12
CA ALA A 108 -9.81 -2.86 13.91
C ALA A 108 -8.84 -2.59 12.74
N PHE A 109 -9.26 -2.90 11.53
CA PHE A 109 -8.49 -2.67 10.31
C PHE A 109 -9.38 -2.03 9.26
N TYR A 110 -9.05 -0.83 8.79
CA TYR A 110 -9.71 -0.23 7.64
C TYR A 110 -9.19 -0.87 6.35
N PHE A 111 -10.10 -1.44 5.56
CA PHE A 111 -9.78 -2.21 4.38
C PHE A 111 -10.80 -1.92 3.27
N GLU A 112 -10.32 -1.16 2.29
CA GLU A 112 -11.02 -0.79 1.08
C GLU A 112 -9.99 -0.59 -0.04
N ASP A 113 -10.37 -0.87 -1.28
CA ASP A 113 -9.48 -0.81 -2.45
C ASP A 113 -9.75 0.42 -3.33
N GLN A 114 -10.60 1.35 -2.88
CA GLN A 114 -10.90 2.58 -3.59
C GLN A 114 -9.69 3.53 -3.58
N THR A 115 -9.51 4.29 -4.65
CA THR A 115 -8.43 5.30 -4.74
C THR A 115 -8.58 6.38 -3.68
N VAL A 116 -9.80 6.88 -3.51
CA VAL A 116 -10.16 7.87 -2.50
C VAL A 116 -11.41 7.36 -1.81
N ALA A 117 -11.38 7.36 -0.49
CA ALA A 117 -12.47 6.94 0.37
C ALA A 117 -12.45 7.78 1.66
N GLU A 118 -13.53 7.70 2.42
CA GLU A 118 -13.66 8.34 3.72
C GLU A 118 -13.66 7.26 4.81
N PRO A 119 -12.50 6.96 5.41
CA PRO A 119 -12.46 5.99 6.49
C PRO A 119 -13.28 6.50 7.69
N PRO A 120 -14.11 5.66 8.30
CA PRO A 120 -14.84 6.08 9.49
C PRO A 120 -13.89 6.30 10.67
N ALA A 121 -14.34 7.00 11.71
CA ALA A 121 -13.55 7.12 12.93
C ALA A 121 -13.23 5.72 13.52
N PRO A 122 -11.98 5.48 13.97
CA PRO A 122 -11.60 4.19 14.52
C PRO A 122 -12.38 3.92 15.82
N ARG A 123 -13.10 2.79 15.88
CA ARG A 123 -13.89 2.38 17.06
C ARG A 123 -13.07 1.62 18.11
N ARG A 124 -11.76 1.45 17.88
CA ARG A 124 -10.82 0.68 18.72
C ARG A 124 -9.51 1.44 18.91
N ALA A 125 -8.91 1.28 20.08
CA ALA A 125 -7.60 1.85 20.37
C ALA A 125 -6.50 1.28 19.45
N LYS A 126 -6.58 -0.02 19.13
CA LYS A 126 -5.74 -0.66 18.11
C LYS A 126 -6.46 -0.61 16.78
N ALA A 127 -6.15 0.38 15.97
CA ALA A 127 -6.78 0.62 14.68
C ALA A 127 -5.72 0.82 13.59
N PHE A 128 -5.83 0.06 12.50
CA PHE A 128 -4.90 0.11 11.38
C PHE A 128 -5.57 0.72 10.16
N ASN A 129 -4.83 1.55 9.40
CA ASN A 129 -5.22 2.17 8.14
C ASN A 129 -6.42 3.15 8.17
N PHE A 130 -7.03 3.43 9.33
CA PHE A 130 -8.13 4.40 9.42
C PHE A 130 -7.73 5.85 9.11
N GLY A 131 -6.43 6.16 9.07
CA GLY A 131 -5.93 7.45 8.60
C GLY A 131 -5.61 7.50 7.10
N VAL A 132 -5.90 6.42 6.36
CA VAL A 132 -5.55 6.28 4.94
C VAL A 132 -6.83 6.34 4.11
N GLY A 133 -7.24 7.56 3.75
CA GLY A 133 -8.39 7.80 2.87
C GLY A 133 -8.04 8.05 1.41
N ASP A 134 -6.77 8.30 1.09
CA ASP A 134 -6.35 8.66 -0.27
C ASP A 134 -5.06 7.93 -0.64
N VAL A 135 -5.15 7.07 -1.66
CA VAL A 135 -4.02 6.32 -2.25
C VAL A 135 -3.76 6.71 -3.72
N SER A 136 -4.24 7.89 -4.13
CA SER A 136 -3.90 8.52 -5.42
C SER A 136 -2.39 8.68 -5.57
N LYS A 137 -1.90 8.66 -6.81
CA LYS A 137 -0.45 8.71 -7.08
C LYS A 137 0.15 10.05 -6.70
N THR A 138 -0.62 11.12 -6.84
CA THR A 138 -0.22 12.45 -6.36
C THR A 138 -0.12 12.48 -4.84
N ASN A 139 -1.11 11.99 -4.09
CA ASN A 139 -1.03 11.97 -2.63
C ASN A 139 0.11 11.07 -2.13
N VAL A 140 0.32 9.90 -2.75
CA VAL A 140 1.44 9.02 -2.42
C VAL A 140 2.78 9.70 -2.65
N ALA A 141 2.94 10.46 -3.74
CA ALA A 141 4.18 11.19 -4.00
C ALA A 141 4.46 12.27 -2.93
N ARG A 142 3.42 12.99 -2.49
CA ARG A 142 3.51 13.97 -1.39
C ARG A 142 3.93 13.32 -0.07
N VAL A 143 3.23 12.26 0.35
CA VAL A 143 3.54 11.55 1.61
C VAL A 143 4.93 10.91 1.57
N MET A 144 5.35 10.42 0.40
CA MET A 144 6.70 9.90 0.19
C MET A 144 7.75 11.01 0.40
N GLU A 145 7.56 12.19 -0.17
CA GLU A 145 8.47 13.31 0.03
C GLU A 145 8.54 13.72 1.51
N GLU A 146 7.41 13.77 2.21
CA GLU A 146 7.37 14.03 3.66
C GLU A 146 8.14 12.98 4.47
N ALA A 147 8.01 11.70 4.10
CA ALA A 147 8.64 10.60 4.82
C ALA A 147 10.15 10.47 4.54
N PHE A 148 10.59 10.75 3.30
CA PHE A 148 11.95 10.49 2.84
C PHE A 148 12.80 11.74 2.62
N GLY A 149 12.19 12.93 2.56
CA GLY A 149 12.88 14.21 2.39
C GLY A 149 13.34 14.52 0.97
N TYR A 150 12.84 13.81 -0.05
CA TYR A 150 13.11 14.11 -1.46
C TYR A 150 11.87 13.86 -2.34
N PRO A 151 11.66 14.67 -3.39
CA PRO A 151 10.45 14.61 -4.19
C PRO A 151 10.44 13.39 -5.10
N LEU A 152 9.32 12.65 -5.10
CA LEU A 152 8.99 11.67 -6.13
C LEU A 152 8.26 12.30 -7.31
N ALA A 153 7.38 13.27 -7.04
CA ALA A 153 6.66 14.01 -8.07
C ALA A 153 7.61 14.89 -8.88
N ILE A 154 7.23 15.15 -10.13
CA ILE A 154 7.87 16.14 -10.99
C ILE A 154 6.81 17.05 -11.61
N ASP A 155 7.22 18.25 -11.99
CA ASP A 155 6.45 19.06 -12.94
C ASP A 155 6.87 18.67 -14.36
N PRO A 156 5.99 18.07 -15.18
CA PRO A 156 6.34 17.61 -16.51
C PRO A 156 6.61 18.76 -17.50
N LEU A 157 6.22 20.00 -17.20
CA LEU A 157 6.50 21.15 -18.07
C LEU A 157 7.94 21.65 -17.94
N THR A 158 8.54 21.49 -16.77
CA THR A 158 9.86 22.03 -16.43
C THR A 158 10.93 20.96 -16.23
N PHE A 159 10.53 19.72 -15.93
CA PHE A 159 11.45 18.60 -15.82
C PHE A 159 12.05 18.24 -17.18
N VAL A 160 13.34 17.92 -17.19
CA VAL A 160 14.07 17.50 -18.40
C VAL A 160 14.55 16.08 -18.22
N GLY A 161 14.19 15.21 -19.17
CA GLY A 161 14.63 13.82 -19.20
C GLY A 161 13.49 12.82 -19.01
N GLU A 162 13.86 11.58 -18.69
CA GLU A 162 12.91 10.47 -18.58
C GLU A 162 12.07 10.58 -17.29
N ALA A 163 10.77 10.41 -17.45
CA ALA A 163 9.78 10.45 -16.38
C ALA A 163 8.84 9.24 -16.46
N VAL A 164 8.10 9.01 -15.38
CA VAL A 164 7.05 8.00 -15.32
C VAL A 164 5.69 8.68 -15.29
N GLU A 165 4.86 8.40 -16.29
CA GLU A 165 3.44 8.77 -16.31
C GLU A 165 2.59 7.59 -15.80
N LYS A 166 1.67 7.85 -14.87
CA LYS A 166 0.72 6.85 -14.32
C LYS A 166 -0.64 7.48 -14.12
N GLY A 167 -1.71 6.70 -14.21
CA GLY A 167 -3.04 7.15 -13.78
C GLY A 167 -3.13 7.32 -12.27
N GLU A 168 -3.97 8.25 -11.83
CA GLU A 168 -4.22 8.50 -10.39
C GLU A 168 -4.87 7.30 -9.69
N GLY A 169 -5.61 6.48 -10.43
CA GLY A 169 -6.35 5.35 -9.88
C GLY A 169 -5.48 4.30 -9.19
N ASN A 170 -6.03 3.71 -8.13
CA ASN A 170 -5.45 2.54 -7.50
C ASN A 170 -5.47 1.34 -8.48
N GLY A 171 -4.39 0.55 -8.48
CA GLY A 171 -4.32 -0.70 -9.27
C GLY A 171 -4.43 -0.58 -10.79
N LEU A 172 -4.25 0.60 -11.40
CA LEU A 172 -4.40 0.74 -12.88
C LEU A 172 -3.32 0.03 -13.69
N HIS A 173 -2.11 -0.11 -13.13
CA HIS A 173 -0.96 -0.73 -13.82
C HIS A 173 -0.67 -0.15 -15.21
N ASP A 174 -0.99 1.13 -15.41
CA ASP A 174 -0.91 1.86 -16.68
C ASP A 174 0.36 2.73 -16.77
N GLY A 175 1.37 2.41 -15.97
CA GLY A 175 2.62 3.15 -15.93
C GLY A 175 3.41 3.03 -17.22
N ARG A 176 3.96 4.14 -17.71
CA ARG A 176 4.87 4.17 -18.86
C ARG A 176 5.97 5.20 -18.70
N LEU A 177 7.08 4.99 -19.42
CA LEU A 177 8.14 5.97 -19.56
C LEU A 177 7.72 7.03 -20.58
N VAL A 178 8.00 8.28 -20.27
CA VAL A 178 7.78 9.44 -21.14
C VAL A 178 9.00 10.35 -21.07
N THR A 179 9.23 11.15 -22.11
CA THR A 179 10.30 12.13 -22.14
C THR A 179 9.72 13.52 -21.90
N ALA A 180 10.20 14.17 -20.84
CA ALA A 180 9.86 15.55 -20.49
C ALA A 180 10.90 16.53 -21.06
N PRO A 181 10.53 17.79 -21.36
CA PRO A 181 9.26 18.42 -21.01
C PRO A 181 8.08 17.97 -21.87
N LEU A 182 6.89 17.90 -21.30
CA LEU A 182 5.64 17.54 -21.98
C LEU A 182 4.41 18.15 -21.30
N SER A 183 3.33 18.36 -22.06
CA SER A 183 2.07 18.86 -21.53
C SER A 183 1.36 17.80 -20.67
N PRO A 184 1.03 18.08 -19.40
CA PRO A 184 0.39 17.10 -18.52
C PRO A 184 -1.00 16.72 -19.03
N ALA A 185 -1.31 15.41 -18.98
CA ALA A 185 -2.61 14.88 -19.30
C ALA A 185 -3.55 14.86 -18.06
N PRO A 186 -4.85 15.15 -18.22
CA PRO A 186 -5.81 15.06 -17.13
C PRO A 186 -5.85 13.67 -16.47
N GLY A 187 -5.89 13.62 -15.14
CA GLY A 187 -5.98 12.37 -14.36
C GLY A 187 -4.68 11.54 -14.36
N LYS A 188 -3.56 12.11 -14.80
CA LYS A 188 -2.24 11.50 -14.75
C LYS A 188 -1.35 12.16 -13.70
N ALA A 189 -0.50 11.35 -13.09
CA ALA A 189 0.59 11.76 -12.21
C ALA A 189 1.93 11.54 -12.90
N TYR A 190 2.87 12.45 -12.67
CA TYR A 190 4.22 12.39 -13.22
C TYR A 190 5.23 12.24 -12.08
N GLN A 191 6.08 11.21 -12.20
CA GLN A 191 7.05 10.85 -11.16
C GLN A 191 8.44 10.67 -11.75
N ARG A 192 9.46 10.88 -10.93
CA ARG A 192 10.85 10.52 -11.27
C ARG A 192 10.94 9.03 -11.59
N VAL A 193 11.76 8.69 -12.58
CA VAL A 193 12.14 7.30 -12.83
C VAL A 193 13.05 6.84 -11.70
N ILE A 194 12.59 5.86 -10.93
CA ILE A 194 13.45 5.13 -10.01
C ILE A 194 14.06 3.99 -10.81
N ASN A 195 15.32 4.13 -11.20
CA ASN A 195 16.01 3.08 -11.93
C ASN A 195 16.33 1.91 -10.99
N THR A 196 15.60 0.81 -11.17
CA THR A 196 15.80 -0.46 -10.45
C THR A 196 16.35 -1.57 -11.34
N GLU A 197 16.80 -1.21 -12.55
CA GLU A 197 17.38 -2.12 -13.52
C GLU A 197 18.81 -2.53 -13.13
N GLY A 198 19.05 -3.83 -13.09
CA GLY A 198 20.38 -4.40 -12.97
C GLY A 198 21.09 -4.53 -14.32
N ALA A 199 22.38 -4.83 -14.29
CA ALA A 199 23.18 -5.09 -15.50
C ALA A 199 22.69 -6.32 -16.31
N ASP A 200 21.85 -7.15 -15.71
CA ASP A 200 21.19 -8.31 -16.33
C ASP A 200 19.91 -7.93 -17.08
N GLY A 201 19.56 -6.65 -17.18
CA GLY A 201 18.34 -6.17 -17.83
C GLY A 201 17.07 -6.45 -17.01
N MET A 202 17.21 -6.83 -15.74
CA MET A 202 16.10 -7.12 -14.84
C MET A 202 15.83 -5.95 -13.90
N ALA A 203 14.57 -5.50 -13.85
CA ALA A 203 14.11 -4.56 -12.86
C ALA A 203 13.77 -5.27 -11.54
N CYS A 204 14.19 -4.70 -10.42
CA CYS A 204 13.94 -5.23 -9.07
C CYS A 204 13.01 -4.32 -8.26
N ASP A 205 11.78 -4.77 -8.02
CA ASP A 205 10.83 -4.10 -7.13
C ASP A 205 10.92 -4.68 -5.72
N LEU A 206 11.09 -3.80 -4.72
CA LEU A 206 11.10 -4.19 -3.32
C LEU A 206 9.73 -3.92 -2.70
N ARG A 207 9.11 -4.96 -2.12
CA ARG A 207 7.96 -4.80 -1.21
C ARG A 207 8.37 -5.18 0.19
N THR A 208 8.42 -4.20 1.06
CA THR A 208 8.84 -4.39 2.45
C THR A 208 7.61 -4.43 3.34
N ALA A 209 7.41 -5.54 4.05
CA ALA A 209 6.41 -5.60 5.12
C ALA A 209 7.05 -5.12 6.42
N CYS A 210 6.40 -4.14 7.05
CA CYS A 210 6.82 -3.57 8.31
C CYS A 210 5.84 -3.96 9.43
N VAL A 211 6.36 -4.22 10.62
CA VAL A 211 5.58 -4.47 11.84
C VAL A 211 6.12 -3.56 12.93
N GLY A 212 5.26 -2.74 13.54
CA GLY A 212 5.69 -1.78 14.57
C GLY A 212 6.69 -0.74 14.07
N GLY A 213 6.65 -0.39 12.78
CA GLY A 213 7.61 0.53 12.14
C GLY A 213 8.91 -0.14 11.67
N GLU A 214 9.12 -1.42 11.98
CA GLU A 214 10.35 -2.14 11.65
C GLU A 214 10.16 -3.06 10.44
N PRO A 215 11.08 -3.06 9.44
CA PRO A 215 11.08 -4.03 8.36
C PRO A 215 11.24 -5.46 8.88
N VAL A 216 10.32 -6.35 8.53
CA VAL A 216 10.39 -7.77 8.93
C VAL A 216 10.84 -8.64 7.76
N VAL A 217 10.24 -8.41 6.60
CA VAL A 217 10.49 -9.19 5.39
C VAL A 217 10.43 -8.30 4.15
N VAL A 218 11.31 -8.58 3.19
CA VAL A 218 11.36 -7.90 1.90
C VAL A 218 11.12 -8.92 0.80
N PHE A 219 10.06 -8.73 0.03
CA PHE A 219 9.84 -9.43 -1.22
C PHE A 219 10.64 -8.71 -2.30
N VAL A 220 11.62 -9.40 -2.88
CA VAL A 220 12.36 -8.94 -4.06
C VAL A 220 11.68 -9.55 -5.27
N LYS A 221 10.99 -8.72 -6.04
CA LYS A 221 10.27 -9.13 -7.23
C LYS A 221 11.09 -8.73 -8.44
N GLN A 222 11.38 -9.69 -9.32
CA GLN A 222 12.15 -9.43 -10.54
C GLN A 222 11.28 -9.58 -11.77
N LYS A 223 11.50 -8.72 -12.75
CA LYS A 223 10.87 -8.79 -14.07
C LYS A 223 11.77 -8.11 -15.11
N PRO A 224 11.60 -8.39 -16.41
CA PRO A 224 12.35 -7.68 -17.45
C PRO A 224 12.13 -6.18 -17.34
N ALA A 225 13.19 -5.40 -17.54
CA ALA A 225 13.13 -3.93 -17.48
C ALA A 225 12.08 -3.33 -18.43
N SER A 226 11.88 -3.94 -19.59
CA SER A 226 10.85 -3.58 -20.57
C SER A 226 9.42 -3.76 -20.06
N ALA A 227 9.22 -4.63 -19.06
CA ALA A 227 7.92 -4.93 -18.45
C ALA A 227 7.82 -4.38 -17.02
N ARG A 228 8.64 -3.38 -16.64
CA ARG A 228 8.77 -2.89 -15.24
C ARG A 228 7.44 -2.49 -14.58
N PHE A 229 6.47 -2.00 -15.35
CA PHE A 229 5.16 -1.57 -14.83
C PHE A 229 4.10 -2.68 -14.81
N SER A 230 4.42 -3.88 -15.32
CA SER A 230 3.53 -5.04 -15.29
C SER A 230 3.35 -5.60 -13.87
N ILE A 231 2.18 -6.18 -13.64
CA ILE A 231 1.85 -6.94 -12.42
C ILE A 231 2.66 -8.24 -12.35
N GLN A 232 2.88 -8.86 -13.50
CA GLN A 232 3.54 -10.16 -13.61
C GLN A 232 5.02 -10.03 -13.28
N ASN A 233 5.56 -11.04 -12.59
CA ASN A 233 6.95 -11.08 -12.18
C ASN A 233 7.53 -12.41 -12.63
N THR A 234 8.76 -12.39 -13.12
CA THR A 234 9.51 -13.59 -13.49
C THR A 234 9.86 -14.39 -12.24
N SER A 235 10.23 -13.70 -11.16
CA SER A 235 10.56 -14.35 -9.89
C SER A 235 10.17 -13.46 -8.71
N VAL A 236 9.94 -14.10 -7.56
CA VAL A 236 9.80 -13.43 -6.27
C VAL A 236 10.60 -14.20 -5.24
N VAL A 237 11.55 -13.52 -4.59
CA VAL A 237 12.35 -14.08 -3.50
C VAL A 237 12.05 -13.34 -2.22
N VAL A 238 11.88 -14.08 -1.13
CA VAL A 238 11.65 -13.54 0.20
C VAL A 238 12.98 -13.41 0.93
N LYS A 239 13.29 -12.22 1.44
CA LYS A 239 14.49 -11.95 2.24
C LYS A 239 14.12 -11.46 3.63
N THR A 240 14.81 -11.96 4.65
CA THR A 240 14.71 -11.41 6.00
C THR A 240 15.45 -10.07 6.07
N ARG A 241 15.09 -9.23 7.04
CA ARG A 241 15.82 -7.98 7.31
C ARG A 241 17.34 -8.22 7.42
N ALA A 242 17.75 -9.25 8.17
CA ALA A 242 19.16 -9.54 8.43
C ALA A 242 19.92 -9.92 7.15
N SER A 243 19.31 -10.70 6.24
CA SER A 243 19.96 -11.07 4.98
C SER A 243 19.98 -9.92 3.98
N PHE A 244 18.97 -9.05 3.99
CA PHE A 244 18.90 -7.88 3.14
C PHE A 244 19.95 -6.82 3.54
N LEU A 245 20.07 -6.49 4.82
CA LEU A 245 21.00 -5.46 5.31
C LEU A 245 22.47 -5.87 5.19
N ARG A 246 22.81 -7.16 5.36
CA ARG A 246 24.21 -7.65 5.22
C ARG A 246 24.78 -7.45 3.82
N ARG A 247 23.97 -7.57 2.76
CA ARG A 247 24.43 -7.35 1.37
C ARG A 247 24.72 -5.88 1.09
N ARG A 248 23.97 -4.95 1.68
CA ARG A 248 24.18 -3.51 1.49
C ARG A 248 25.55 -3.08 2.01
N ASN A 249 25.96 -3.57 3.18
CA ASN A 249 27.28 -3.26 3.76
C ASN A 249 28.47 -3.79 2.95
N ARG A 250 28.30 -4.91 2.21
CA ARG A 250 29.35 -5.39 1.29
C ARG A 250 29.44 -4.55 0.02
N ALA A 251 28.30 -4.09 -0.51
CA ALA A 251 28.27 -3.24 -1.70
C ALA A 251 28.86 -1.83 -1.44
N THR A 252 28.65 -1.25 -0.24
CA THR A 252 29.32 0.02 0.14
C THR A 252 30.80 -0.13 0.48
N GLN A 253 31.29 -1.35 0.76
CA GLN A 253 32.72 -1.61 0.97
C GLN A 253 33.50 -1.88 -0.32
N ALA A 254 32.83 -2.01 -1.47
CA ALA A 254 33.44 -2.33 -2.76
C ALA A 254 33.62 -1.12 -3.71
N LEU A 255 33.36 0.11 -3.25
CA LEU A 255 33.71 1.32 -4.01
C LEU A 255 35.16 1.72 -3.68
N PRO A 256 36.09 1.76 -4.65
CA PRO A 256 37.42 2.30 -4.41
C PRO A 256 37.31 3.79 -4.07
N ARG A 257 37.88 4.19 -2.93
CA ARG A 257 38.15 5.60 -2.63
C ARG A 257 39.26 6.06 -3.57
N SER A 258 38.91 6.64 -4.70
CA SER A 258 39.88 7.31 -5.57
C SER A 258 39.41 8.74 -5.88
N HIS A 259 40.33 9.68 -5.60
CA HIS A 259 40.29 11.13 -5.85
C HIS A 259 39.60 12.03 -4.82
N GLU A 260 40.30 12.24 -3.71
CA GLU A 260 40.15 13.45 -2.88
C GLU A 260 41.26 14.45 -3.29
N THR A 261 41.01 15.22 -4.36
CA THR A 261 41.86 16.36 -4.72
C THR A 261 41.38 17.59 -3.95
N ARG A 262 42.08 17.84 -2.84
CA ARG A 262 42.33 19.12 -2.17
C ARG A 262 41.63 20.36 -2.78
N LEU A 263 40.61 20.90 -2.11
CA LEU A 263 40.28 22.34 -2.08
C LEU A 263 39.36 22.68 -0.89
N GLY A 264 39.80 23.63 -0.07
CA GLY A 264 38.94 24.56 0.69
C GLY A 264 38.08 24.04 1.84
N ARG A 265 38.63 24.02 3.07
CA ARG A 265 37.86 24.00 4.32
C ARG A 265 36.90 25.20 4.40
N THR A 266 35.60 24.96 4.45
CA THR A 266 34.70 25.65 5.39
C THR A 266 33.75 24.62 6.01
N ARG A 267 33.97 24.33 7.30
CA ARG A 267 33.14 23.40 8.09
C ARG A 267 31.86 24.13 8.53
N ARG A 268 30.70 23.74 8.00
CA ARG A 268 29.43 23.81 8.74
C ARG A 268 29.13 22.42 9.30
N PRO A 269 28.70 22.28 10.57
CA PRO A 269 28.51 20.96 11.17
C PRO A 269 27.26 20.31 10.56
N ALA A 270 27.47 19.21 9.83
CA ALA A 270 26.41 18.28 9.50
C ALA A 270 25.87 17.69 10.79
N ARG A 271 24.58 17.91 11.07
CA ARG A 271 23.84 17.20 12.11
C ARG A 271 23.79 15.73 11.74
N THR A 272 24.71 14.96 12.31
CA THR A 272 24.74 13.50 12.23
C THR A 272 23.71 12.95 13.22
N PHE A 273 22.62 12.38 12.71
CA PHE A 273 21.68 11.58 13.49
C PHE A 273 22.39 10.30 13.96
N LYS A 274 22.84 10.27 15.22
CA LYS A 274 23.43 9.09 15.85
C LYS A 274 22.31 8.09 16.23
N TRP A 275 22.17 7.01 15.46
CA TRP A 275 21.26 5.88 15.75
C TRP A 275 21.87 4.81 16.67
N ALA A 276 22.99 5.08 17.34
CA ALA A 276 23.70 4.09 18.15
C ALA A 276 24.09 4.65 19.52
N ALA A 277 23.10 4.94 20.37
CA ALA A 277 23.31 5.19 21.80
C ALA A 277 22.01 5.04 22.60
N LEU A 278 21.28 3.93 22.47
CA LEU A 278 20.20 3.61 23.43
C LEU A 278 19.99 2.10 23.66
N CYS A 279 20.95 1.25 23.26
CA CYS A 279 20.81 -0.23 23.35
C CYS A 279 21.82 -0.89 24.30
N SER A 280 22.41 -0.15 25.24
CA SER A 280 23.38 -0.70 26.22
C SER A 280 23.01 -0.47 27.69
N ARG A 281 21.83 0.06 28.01
CA ARG A 281 21.35 0.24 29.40
C ARG A 281 20.16 -0.62 29.83
N CYS A 282 19.72 -1.59 29.03
CA CYS A 282 18.58 -2.46 29.37
C CYS A 282 18.97 -3.94 29.62
N LYS A 283 20.25 -4.22 29.90
CA LYS A 283 20.75 -5.59 30.17
C LYS A 283 21.11 -5.89 31.62
N GLN A 284 20.88 -4.96 32.54
CA GLN A 284 21.09 -5.16 33.98
C GLN A 284 19.91 -4.56 34.74
N ASP A 285 18.85 -5.36 34.92
CA ASP A 285 18.03 -5.36 36.14
C ASP A 285 16.91 -6.41 35.99
N ARG A 286 17.22 -7.62 36.47
CA ARG A 286 16.20 -8.61 36.83
C ARG A 286 15.81 -8.29 38.28
N HIS A 287 14.49 -8.25 38.54
CA HIS A 287 13.81 -8.07 39.83
C HIS A 287 13.39 -6.64 40.25
N ARG A 288 12.22 -6.18 39.77
CA ARG A 288 11.08 -5.77 40.61
C ARG A 288 9.86 -5.33 39.77
N PRO A 289 8.62 -5.49 40.27
CA PRO A 289 7.40 -5.08 39.58
C PRO A 289 6.95 -3.69 40.07
N ARG A 290 6.70 -2.77 39.14
CA ARG A 290 5.78 -1.59 39.17
C ARG A 290 6.39 -0.44 38.37
N CYS A 291 5.82 -0.18 37.19
CA CYS A 291 5.46 1.19 36.79
C CYS A 291 4.44 1.08 35.64
N ARG A 292 3.16 1.23 36.01
CA ARG A 292 2.10 1.65 35.09
C ARG A 292 2.30 3.13 34.76
N SER A 293 1.72 3.53 33.63
CA SER A 293 1.48 4.90 33.15
C SER A 293 2.70 5.72 32.73
N GLU A 294 3.17 5.53 31.50
CA GLU A 294 3.71 6.61 30.64
C GLU A 294 4.03 6.08 29.24
N LEU A 295 3.03 5.64 28.47
CA LEU A 295 3.16 5.35 27.04
C LEU A 295 1.78 5.48 26.38
N ALA A 296 1.19 6.66 26.49
CA ALA A 296 0.02 7.09 25.73
C ALA A 296 -0.01 8.62 25.68
N ARG A 297 0.87 9.21 24.88
CA ARG A 297 0.64 10.56 24.34
C ARG A 297 0.54 10.43 22.82
N PRO A 298 -0.61 10.76 22.20
CA PRO A 298 -0.65 10.92 20.76
C PRO A 298 0.19 12.13 20.37
N TYR A 299 0.90 12.00 19.25
CA TYR A 299 1.60 13.11 18.60
C TYR A 299 0.56 14.13 18.13
N GLN A 300 0.38 15.22 18.89
CA GLN A 300 -0.31 16.42 18.42
C GLN A 300 0.73 17.29 17.72
N GLY A 301 0.68 17.33 16.39
CA GLY A 301 1.39 18.33 15.61
C GLY A 301 0.69 19.68 15.73
N ASP A 302 1.43 20.70 16.10
CA ASP A 302 0.96 22.09 16.25
C ASP A 302 0.44 22.66 14.92
N ASN A 303 -0.88 22.65 14.74
CA ASN A 303 -1.60 23.36 13.67
C ASN A 303 -2.09 24.74 14.16
N ALA A 304 -1.20 25.52 14.78
CA ALA A 304 -1.54 26.86 15.29
C ALA A 304 -1.03 28.03 14.42
N ALA A 305 -0.30 27.77 13.32
CA ALA A 305 0.32 28.83 12.51
C ALA A 305 -0.42 29.17 11.18
N LEU A 306 -1.58 28.58 10.89
CA LEU A 306 -2.29 28.76 9.61
C LEU A 306 -3.72 29.33 9.72
N ARG A 307 -4.04 30.04 10.81
CA ARG A 307 -5.32 30.75 11.01
C ARG A 307 -5.20 32.27 11.17
N ARG A 308 -4.14 32.89 10.64
CA ARG A 308 -4.04 34.35 10.53
C ARG A 308 -3.44 34.79 9.19
N ALA A 309 -4.14 34.52 8.10
CA ALA A 309 -3.96 35.23 6.83
C ALA A 309 -5.11 34.85 5.89
N THR A 310 -6.24 35.55 6.02
CA THR A 310 -7.24 35.82 4.96
C THR A 310 -8.42 36.53 5.62
N GLY A 311 -8.25 37.84 5.79
CA GLY A 311 -9.37 38.76 5.97
C GLY A 311 -9.87 39.23 4.62
N ASN A 312 -11.16 39.56 4.58
CA ASN A 312 -11.93 40.27 3.56
C ASN A 312 -12.32 39.50 2.28
N GLY A 313 -13.64 39.37 2.09
CA GLY A 313 -14.24 38.94 0.84
C GLY A 313 -15.74 38.65 0.93
N GLN A 314 -16.53 39.70 1.16
CA GLN A 314 -17.94 39.91 0.75
C GLN A 314 -18.92 38.73 0.69
N ARG A 315 -20.01 38.87 1.48
CA ARG A 315 -21.31 38.21 1.28
C ARG A 315 -21.87 38.52 -0.11
N LEU A 316 -22.21 37.48 -0.84
CA LEU A 316 -23.23 37.54 -1.90
C LEU A 316 -24.31 36.51 -1.60
N THR A 317 -25.51 37.03 -1.39
CA THR A 317 -26.80 36.34 -1.33
C THR A 317 -27.29 36.03 -2.75
N ALA A 318 -27.71 34.80 -3.02
CA ALA A 318 -28.65 34.45 -4.10
C ALA A 318 -29.21 33.03 -3.80
N THR A 319 -30.42 32.91 -3.25
CA THR A 319 -31.68 32.61 -3.97
C THR A 319 -31.66 31.34 -4.82
N SER A 320 -32.30 30.29 -4.28
CA SER A 320 -32.74 29.10 -4.99
C SER A 320 -33.85 29.43 -6.01
N PRO A 321 -33.95 28.70 -7.12
CA PRO A 321 -35.21 28.53 -7.80
C PRO A 321 -35.68 27.07 -7.77
N THR A 322 -36.87 26.93 -7.19
CA THR A 322 -37.87 25.89 -7.38
C THR A 322 -38.33 25.86 -8.84
N THR A 323 -38.41 24.69 -9.49
CA THR A 323 -39.30 24.39 -10.65
C THR A 323 -39.34 22.86 -10.80
N ALA A 324 -40.37 22.15 -10.32
CA ALA A 324 -41.69 21.92 -10.89
C ALA A 324 -41.73 20.88 -12.04
N MET A 325 -42.55 19.85 -11.78
CA MET A 325 -43.08 18.84 -12.68
C MET A 325 -43.56 19.39 -14.03
N ARG A 326 -43.37 18.62 -15.11
CA ARG A 326 -44.37 18.42 -16.16
C ARG A 326 -44.33 16.99 -16.68
N SER A 327 -45.44 16.31 -16.50
CA SER A 327 -45.92 15.19 -17.33
C SER A 327 -46.47 15.73 -18.65
N THR A 328 -46.27 15.01 -19.76
CA THR A 328 -47.34 14.54 -20.68
C THR A 328 -46.73 13.83 -21.91
N SER A 329 -47.09 12.56 -22.06
CA SER A 329 -47.48 11.82 -23.28
C SER A 329 -46.73 12.03 -24.61
N ALA A 330 -46.11 10.96 -25.10
CA ALA A 330 -46.59 10.18 -26.26
C ALA A 330 -46.04 8.74 -26.14
#